data_AF-A0A428TW41-F1
#
_entry.id   AF-A0A428TW41-F1
#
_cell.length_a   1.000
_cell.length_b   1.000
_cell.length_c   1.000
_cell.angle_alpha   90.00
_cell.angle_beta   90.00
_cell.angle_gamma   90.00
#
_symmetry.space_group_name_H-M   'P 1'
#
loop_
_entity.id
_entity.type
_entity.pdbx_description
1 polymer ?
#
loop_
_entity_poly.entity_id
_entity_poly.type
_entity_poly.pdbx_seq_one_letter_code
_entity_poly.pdbx_strand_id
1 'polypeptide(L)'
;MAPPSRPGSSMPPPPKAYGRGSANPSGSLAPGTPSGIKTSGGKTGSLVESPLYEDLNLAANNIYYRDRREPLPQHVANLVQRVQRERTSPTPSVSDVLADEGLAALERGAGEPTIEQYFQNHLVAQTPRNDPLKRSDKAPFQRHAVPNTGTQHRVSNPTPNVTSGYDLGAFTAAQKMQLGKTPNISAMNNEGMCFPFFILEFKGDGPSSNGSLVAMNGTEARLFISWKQQDLFNVQNVRSFALQEPDHFIEFRKYVRNIIDWGRDERLQSIQAALDTLIEEGRKVFSCYQRIFDQTEIKNMRHDDAAGIKEPTQIPKDPTTRPNRKSTSSLVRRGA
;
A
#
# COMPACT_ATOMS: atom_id res chain seq x y z
N MET A 1 21.25 -65.04 9.88
CA MET A 1 19.77 -64.98 9.79
C MET A 1 19.41 -63.60 9.27
N ALA A 2 18.97 -63.52 8.01
CA ALA A 2 18.53 -62.30 7.35
C ALA A 2 17.01 -62.14 7.53
N PRO A 3 16.47 -60.91 7.59
CA PRO A 3 15.03 -60.69 7.74
C PRO A 3 14.27 -61.01 6.44
N PRO A 4 13.03 -61.53 6.53
CA PRO A 4 12.23 -61.87 5.35
C PRO A 4 11.71 -60.63 4.63
N SER A 5 11.83 -60.65 3.29
CA SER A 5 11.33 -59.63 2.36
C SER A 5 9.81 -59.60 2.30
N ARG A 6 9.22 -58.40 2.38
CA ARG A 6 7.77 -58.16 2.36
C ARG A 6 7.22 -58.21 0.91
N PRO A 7 6.07 -58.87 0.64
CA PRO A 7 5.48 -58.92 -0.70
C PRO A 7 4.90 -57.57 -1.14
N GLY A 8 4.95 -57.31 -2.45
CA GLY A 8 4.68 -56.03 -3.09
C GLY A 8 3.29 -55.45 -2.89
N SER A 9 3.26 -54.13 -2.71
CA SER A 9 2.07 -53.28 -2.82
C SER A 9 1.96 -52.75 -4.26
N SER A 10 1.24 -53.48 -5.11
CA SER A 10 0.77 -52.96 -6.39
C SER A 10 -0.34 -51.94 -6.14
N MET A 11 -0.11 -50.66 -6.46
CA MET A 11 -1.18 -49.67 -6.50
C MET A 11 -2.21 -50.04 -7.58
N PRO A 12 -3.52 -49.83 -7.36
CA PRO A 12 -4.51 -49.96 -8.42
C PRO A 12 -4.35 -48.82 -9.44
N PRO A 13 -4.50 -49.09 -10.75
CA PRO A 13 -4.45 -48.04 -11.76
C PRO A 13 -5.67 -47.11 -11.64
N PRO A 14 -5.52 -45.80 -11.92
CA PRO A 14 -6.62 -44.85 -11.89
C PRO A 14 -7.67 -45.18 -12.98
N PRO A 15 -8.96 -44.96 -12.71
CA PRO A 15 -10.03 -45.27 -13.66
C PRO A 15 -9.91 -44.40 -14.92
N LYS A 16 -10.06 -45.06 -16.08
CA LYS A 16 -10.12 -44.43 -17.41
C LYS A 16 -11.33 -43.50 -17.48
N ALA A 17 -11.10 -42.21 -17.69
CA ALA A 17 -12.16 -41.28 -18.02
C ALA A 17 -12.79 -41.66 -19.36
N TYR A 18 -14.08 -41.98 -19.34
CA TYR A 18 -14.88 -42.29 -20.51
C TYR A 18 -14.94 -41.08 -21.44
N GLY A 19 -14.49 -41.28 -22.68
CA GLY A 19 -14.75 -40.37 -23.78
C GLY A 19 -16.25 -40.30 -24.05
N ARG A 20 -16.78 -39.09 -24.19
CA ARG A 20 -18.08 -38.85 -24.81
C ARG A 20 -17.84 -38.06 -26.09
N GLY A 21 -17.87 -38.77 -27.20
CA GLY A 21 -17.99 -38.17 -28.53
C GLY A 21 -19.38 -37.57 -28.72
N SER A 22 -19.45 -36.49 -29.50
CA SER A 22 -20.60 -36.20 -30.33
C SER A 22 -20.07 -35.80 -31.70
N ALA A 23 -20.34 -36.66 -32.68
CA ALA A 23 -20.12 -36.41 -34.10
C ALA A 23 -21.27 -35.57 -34.66
N ASN A 24 -20.99 -34.65 -35.59
CA ASN A 24 -21.56 -34.67 -36.95
C ASN A 24 -20.98 -33.56 -37.85
N PRO A 25 -21.11 -33.66 -39.20
CA PRO A 25 -19.97 -33.52 -40.11
C PRO A 25 -20.13 -32.45 -41.21
N SER A 26 -19.05 -32.32 -41.99
CA SER A 26 -18.94 -31.82 -43.38
C SER A 26 -19.10 -30.32 -43.66
N GLY A 27 -18.04 -29.74 -44.22
CA GLY A 27 -18.05 -28.43 -44.87
C GLY A 27 -16.67 -28.01 -45.43
N SER A 28 -16.27 -28.65 -46.53
CA SER A 28 -15.35 -28.21 -47.62
C SER A 28 -13.98 -27.57 -47.34
N LEU A 29 -12.97 -28.16 -48.00
CA LEU A 29 -11.58 -27.72 -48.17
C LEU A 29 -11.44 -26.52 -49.12
N ALA A 30 -10.53 -25.59 -48.83
CA ALA A 30 -9.61 -24.98 -49.79
C ALA A 30 -8.36 -24.39 -49.08
N PRO A 31 -7.19 -24.30 -49.77
CA PRO A 31 -5.87 -24.31 -49.13
C PRO A 31 -5.17 -22.94 -49.11
N GLY A 32 -4.30 -22.71 -48.11
CA GLY A 32 -3.33 -21.61 -48.20
C GLY A 32 -2.61 -21.21 -46.90
N THR A 33 -1.30 -21.45 -46.90
CA THR A 33 -0.22 -20.73 -46.18
C THR A 33 0.26 -21.26 -44.81
N PRO A 34 1.58 -21.49 -44.61
CA PRO A 34 2.13 -22.07 -43.39
C PRO A 34 2.49 -21.03 -42.32
N SER A 35 2.29 -21.42 -41.06
CA SER A 35 3.06 -21.06 -39.86
C SER A 35 3.45 -19.60 -39.62
N GLY A 36 2.60 -18.91 -38.84
CA GLY A 36 3.01 -17.82 -37.95
C GLY A 36 2.49 -18.14 -36.55
N ILE A 37 3.41 -18.59 -35.68
CA ILE A 37 3.29 -18.91 -34.25
C ILE A 37 1.99 -18.42 -33.60
N LYS A 38 1.04 -19.33 -33.39
CA LYS A 38 -0.03 -19.13 -32.42
C LYS A 38 0.62 -19.13 -31.05
N THR A 39 0.69 -17.96 -30.41
CA THR A 39 1.07 -17.84 -29.00
C THR A 39 0.21 -18.80 -28.19
N SER A 40 0.87 -19.80 -27.64
CA SER A 40 0.32 -20.82 -26.77
C SER A 40 -0.53 -20.20 -25.66
N GLY A 41 -1.75 -20.72 -25.52
CA GLY A 41 -2.59 -20.78 -24.32
C GLY A 41 -2.42 -19.68 -23.27
N GLY A 42 -3.45 -18.85 -23.13
CA GLY A 42 -3.60 -17.97 -21.96
C GLY A 42 -3.43 -18.77 -20.68
N LYS A 43 -2.41 -18.43 -19.88
CA LYS A 43 -2.25 -18.96 -18.53
C LYS A 43 -3.41 -18.42 -17.70
N THR A 44 -4.31 -19.30 -17.30
CA THR A 44 -5.45 -19.04 -16.40
C THR A 44 -5.03 -18.93 -14.93
N GLY A 45 -3.76 -18.65 -14.65
CA GLY A 45 -3.21 -18.54 -13.30
C GLY A 45 -3.09 -17.08 -12.85
N SER A 46 -3.14 -16.85 -11.54
CA SER A 46 -2.92 -15.51 -10.99
C SER A 46 -1.50 -15.05 -11.30
N LEU A 47 -1.30 -13.76 -11.56
CA LEU A 47 0.03 -13.19 -11.89
C LEU A 47 1.07 -13.52 -10.82
N VAL A 48 0.66 -13.53 -9.55
CA VAL A 48 1.52 -13.82 -8.39
C VAL A 48 1.90 -15.30 -8.25
N GLU A 49 1.21 -16.20 -8.96
CA GLU A 49 1.54 -17.63 -9.01
C GLU A 49 2.60 -17.93 -10.08
N SER A 50 2.97 -16.93 -10.89
CA SER A 50 4.08 -17.08 -11.83
C SER A 50 5.37 -17.35 -11.05
N PRO A 51 6.11 -18.44 -11.33
CA PRO A 51 7.36 -18.75 -10.62
C PRO A 51 8.41 -17.66 -10.72
N LEU A 52 8.32 -16.79 -11.73
CA LEU A 52 9.26 -15.68 -11.98
C LEU A 52 8.70 -14.33 -11.52
N TYR A 53 7.58 -14.30 -10.80
CA TYR A 53 6.95 -13.05 -10.39
C TYR A 53 7.89 -12.21 -9.51
N GLU A 54 8.60 -12.83 -8.58
CA GLU A 54 9.55 -12.11 -7.71
C GLU A 54 10.77 -11.63 -8.50
N ASP A 55 11.42 -12.55 -9.22
CA ASP A 55 12.66 -12.29 -9.93
C ASP A 55 12.52 -11.30 -11.11
N LEU A 56 11.34 -11.22 -11.73
CA LEU A 56 11.09 -10.33 -12.86
C LEU A 56 10.19 -9.17 -12.48
N ASN A 57 9.00 -9.43 -11.93
CA ASN A 57 8.01 -8.38 -11.72
C ASN A 57 8.33 -7.52 -10.51
N LEU A 58 8.69 -8.12 -9.38
CA LEU A 58 9.03 -7.33 -8.20
C LEU A 58 10.37 -6.63 -8.38
N ALA A 59 11.40 -7.34 -8.86
CA ALA A 59 12.73 -6.77 -9.09
C ALA A 59 12.70 -5.59 -10.09
N ALA A 60 11.97 -5.69 -11.21
CA ALA A 60 11.84 -4.59 -12.17
C ALA A 60 11.10 -3.37 -11.60
N ASN A 61 10.41 -3.52 -10.46
CA ASN A 61 9.74 -2.45 -9.75
C ASN A 61 10.43 -2.10 -8.42
N ASN A 62 11.71 -2.45 -8.29
CA ASN A 62 12.56 -2.19 -7.14
C ASN A 62 12.05 -2.80 -5.82
N ILE A 63 11.28 -3.90 -5.88
CA ILE A 63 10.80 -4.64 -4.71
C ILE A 63 11.64 -5.91 -4.54
N TYR A 64 12.25 -6.08 -3.37
CA TYR A 64 13.17 -7.18 -3.09
C TYR A 64 12.82 -7.91 -1.80
N TYR A 65 12.71 -9.24 -1.88
CA TYR A 65 12.80 -10.09 -0.69
C TYR A 65 14.26 -10.29 -0.33
N ARG A 66 14.62 -9.89 0.87
CA ARG A 66 15.97 -10.07 1.40
C ARG A 66 16.06 -11.39 2.16
N ASP A 67 17.24 -12.00 2.14
CA ASP A 67 17.50 -13.17 2.94
C ASP A 67 17.41 -12.81 4.44
N ARG A 68 16.76 -13.65 5.24
CA ARG A 68 16.59 -13.44 6.70
C ARG A 68 17.91 -13.34 7.48
N ARG A 69 19.03 -13.79 6.89
CA ARG A 69 20.37 -13.73 7.47
C ARG A 69 21.06 -12.39 7.20
N GLU A 70 20.56 -11.62 6.24
CA GLU A 70 21.11 -10.29 5.97
C GLU A 70 20.78 -9.32 7.10
N PRO A 71 21.74 -8.47 7.53
CA PRO A 71 21.51 -7.54 8.61
C PRO A 71 20.45 -6.49 8.23
N LEU A 72 19.53 -6.24 9.16
CA LEU A 72 18.58 -5.15 9.07
C LEU A 72 19.29 -3.81 9.26
N PRO A 73 18.91 -2.75 8.52
CA PRO A 73 19.34 -1.40 8.85
C PRO A 73 18.96 -1.03 10.28
N GLN A 74 19.78 -0.22 10.96
CA GLN A 74 19.63 0.03 12.40
C GLN A 74 18.23 0.49 12.82
N HIS A 75 17.60 1.40 12.06
CA HIS A 75 16.26 1.89 12.37
C HIS A 75 15.19 0.78 12.26
N VAL A 76 15.36 -0.16 11.34
CA VAL A 76 14.48 -1.33 11.16
C VAL A 76 14.71 -2.34 12.28
N ALA A 77 15.98 -2.62 12.62
CA ALA A 77 16.34 -3.48 13.74
C ALA A 77 15.78 -2.96 15.07
N ASN A 78 15.87 -1.64 15.31
CA ASN A 78 15.31 -1.00 16.49
C ASN A 78 13.78 -1.18 16.56
N LEU A 79 13.08 -1.09 15.43
CA LEU A 79 11.64 -1.35 15.37
C LEU A 79 11.31 -2.82 15.69
N VAL A 80 12.07 -3.77 15.14
CA VAL A 80 11.90 -5.21 15.47
C VAL A 80 12.09 -5.45 16.97
N GLN A 81 13.16 -4.89 17.57
CA GLN A 81 13.39 -4.97 19.00
C GLN A 81 12.27 -4.29 19.82
N ARG A 82 11.72 -3.17 19.31
CA ARG A 82 10.61 -2.45 19.96
C ARG A 82 9.34 -3.29 20.02
N VAL A 83 9.03 -4.05 18.96
CA VAL A 83 7.82 -4.89 18.92
C VAL A 83 8.00 -6.24 19.63
N GLN A 84 9.24 -6.59 19.97
CA GLN A 84 9.58 -7.78 20.76
C GLN A 84 9.43 -7.60 22.27
N ARG A 85 9.36 -6.35 22.74
CA ARG A 85 9.36 -6.04 24.18
C ARG A 85 8.23 -6.75 24.92
N GLU A 86 8.52 -7.07 26.18
CA GLU A 86 7.49 -7.53 27.11
C GLU A 86 6.41 -6.47 27.29
N ARG A 87 5.22 -6.98 27.63
CA ARG A 87 4.00 -6.18 27.75
C ARG A 87 3.27 -6.50 29.04
N THR A 88 2.55 -5.51 29.53
CA THR A 88 1.72 -5.64 30.73
C THR A 88 0.27 -6.02 30.41
N SER A 89 -0.14 -5.96 29.14
CA SER A 89 -1.51 -6.31 28.75
C SER A 89 -1.79 -7.81 28.97
N PRO A 90 -3.02 -8.19 29.36
CA PRO A 90 -3.39 -9.58 29.53
C PRO A 90 -3.06 -10.46 28.32
N THR A 91 -2.39 -11.56 28.59
CA THR A 91 -1.95 -12.55 27.62
C THR A 91 -2.62 -13.87 27.98
N PRO A 92 -3.14 -14.64 27.01
CA PRO A 92 -3.73 -15.95 27.30
C PRO A 92 -2.68 -16.82 28.00
N SER A 93 -3.12 -17.60 28.98
CA SER A 93 -2.28 -18.62 29.60
C SER A 93 -2.10 -19.80 28.64
N VAL A 94 -1.08 -20.63 28.89
CA VAL A 94 -0.89 -21.90 28.14
C VAL A 94 -2.15 -22.77 28.21
N SER A 95 -2.82 -22.80 29.37
CA SER A 95 -4.07 -23.57 29.53
C SER A 95 -5.21 -23.00 28.69
N ASP A 96 -5.30 -21.66 28.54
CA ASP A 96 -6.33 -21.04 27.69
C ASP A 96 -6.11 -21.41 26.23
N VAL A 97 -4.85 -21.41 25.77
CA VAL A 97 -4.51 -21.76 24.38
C VAL A 97 -4.78 -23.23 24.09
N LEU A 98 -4.43 -24.13 25.02
CA LEU A 98 -4.69 -25.57 24.87
C LEU A 98 -6.19 -25.90 24.90
N ALA A 99 -7.00 -25.08 25.57
CA ALA A 99 -8.46 -25.23 25.61
C ALA A 99 -9.17 -24.52 24.45
N ASP A 100 -8.45 -23.83 23.56
CA ASP A 100 -9.03 -23.15 22.41
C ASP A 100 -9.33 -24.14 21.28
N GLU A 101 -10.52 -24.72 21.31
CA GLU A 101 -11.03 -25.62 20.28
C GLU A 101 -11.07 -24.98 18.88
N GLY A 102 -11.20 -23.65 18.81
CA GLY A 102 -11.18 -22.91 17.54
C GLY A 102 -9.80 -22.93 16.92
N LEU A 103 -8.75 -22.71 17.72
CA LEU A 103 -7.35 -22.80 17.28
C LEU A 103 -6.97 -24.23 16.89
N ALA A 104 -7.35 -25.21 17.71
CA ALA A 104 -7.07 -26.62 17.46
C ALA A 104 -7.77 -27.13 16.18
N ALA A 105 -8.96 -26.61 15.87
CA ALA A 105 -9.66 -26.96 14.64
C ALA A 105 -8.91 -26.53 13.37
N LEU A 106 -8.06 -25.49 13.44
CA LEU A 106 -7.29 -25.01 12.29
C LEU A 106 -6.16 -25.98 11.88
N GLU A 107 -5.66 -26.80 12.80
CA GLU A 107 -4.57 -27.75 12.55
C GLU A 107 -4.94 -28.83 11.52
N ARG A 108 -6.22 -29.23 11.48
CA ARG A 108 -6.72 -30.32 10.62
C ARG A 108 -6.99 -29.90 9.17
N GLY A 109 -6.46 -28.75 8.76
CA GLY A 109 -6.55 -28.21 7.42
C GLY A 109 -7.85 -27.46 7.14
N ALA A 110 -8.01 -26.35 7.85
CA ALA A 110 -9.13 -25.44 7.65
C ALA A 110 -9.00 -24.63 6.35
N GLY A 111 -10.13 -24.37 5.69
CA GLY A 111 -10.16 -23.46 4.55
C GLY A 111 -9.84 -22.02 4.96
N GLU A 112 -9.36 -21.22 4.01
CA GLU A 112 -9.03 -19.79 4.22
C GLU A 112 -10.14 -18.99 4.93
N PRO A 113 -11.45 -19.15 4.61
CA PRO A 113 -12.51 -18.42 5.32
C PRO A 113 -12.57 -18.72 6.82
N THR A 114 -12.31 -19.96 7.22
CA THR A 114 -12.34 -20.38 8.63
C THR A 114 -11.13 -19.82 9.39
N ILE A 115 -9.95 -19.87 8.76
CA ILE A 115 -8.70 -19.27 9.27
C ILE A 115 -8.92 -17.75 9.47
N GLU A 116 -9.41 -17.08 8.43
CA GLU A 116 -9.69 -15.66 8.45
C GLU A 116 -10.67 -15.29 9.57
N GLN A 117 -11.80 -15.97 9.67
CA GLN A 117 -12.79 -15.72 10.71
C GLN A 117 -12.21 -15.87 12.12
N TYR A 118 -11.42 -16.91 12.36
CA TYR A 118 -10.78 -17.11 13.66
C TYR A 118 -9.84 -15.93 13.97
N PHE A 119 -8.85 -15.65 13.13
CA PHE A 119 -7.82 -14.68 13.47
C PHE A 119 -8.29 -13.23 13.44
N GLN A 120 -9.25 -12.88 12.58
CA GLN A 120 -9.86 -11.55 12.58
C GLN A 120 -10.55 -11.22 13.90
N ASN A 121 -11.12 -12.21 14.58
CA ASN A 121 -11.80 -12.03 15.87
C ASN A 121 -10.82 -12.03 17.05
N HIS A 122 -9.69 -12.72 16.93
CA HIS A 122 -8.78 -12.96 18.06
C HIS A 122 -7.51 -12.09 18.07
N LEU A 123 -7.08 -11.55 16.92
CA LEU A 123 -5.82 -10.80 16.83
C LEU A 123 -5.99 -9.28 16.77
N VAL A 124 -6.83 -8.78 15.85
CA VAL A 124 -6.97 -7.34 15.56
C VAL A 124 -8.42 -6.94 15.72
N ALA A 125 -8.85 -6.56 16.92
CA ALA A 125 -10.23 -6.13 17.14
C ALA A 125 -10.61 -4.93 16.23
N GLN A 126 -11.90 -4.81 15.89
CA GLN A 126 -12.41 -3.63 15.21
C GLN A 126 -12.15 -2.37 16.06
N THR A 127 -11.80 -1.28 15.40
CA THR A 127 -11.54 -0.01 16.07
C THR A 127 -12.87 0.72 16.34
N PRO A 128 -13.03 1.37 17.51
CA PRO A 128 -14.19 2.24 17.77
C PRO A 128 -14.31 3.35 16.72
N ARG A 129 -15.53 3.87 16.51
CA ARG A 129 -15.86 4.88 15.49
C ARG A 129 -14.98 6.15 15.50
N ASN A 130 -14.39 6.49 16.64
CA ASN A 130 -13.55 7.68 16.83
C ASN A 130 -12.10 7.33 17.20
N ASP A 131 -11.66 6.09 17.00
CA ASP A 131 -10.26 5.70 17.22
C ASP A 131 -9.40 6.32 16.10
N PRO A 132 -8.19 6.85 16.42
CA PRO A 132 -7.26 7.30 15.39
C PRO A 132 -6.81 6.16 14.44
N LEU A 133 -6.89 4.91 14.89
CA LEU A 133 -6.63 3.74 14.06
C LEU A 133 -7.84 3.35 13.21
N LYS A 134 -7.54 2.94 11.99
CA LYS A 134 -8.50 2.35 11.06
C LYS A 134 -8.10 0.92 10.75
N ARG A 135 -9.08 0.02 10.75
CA ARG A 135 -8.98 -1.33 10.19
C ARG A 135 -9.83 -1.40 8.91
N SER A 136 -9.26 -1.94 7.84
CA SER A 136 -9.96 -2.25 6.60
C SER A 136 -9.80 -3.74 6.31
N ASP A 137 -10.90 -4.40 5.95
CA ASP A 137 -10.94 -5.83 5.66
C ASP A 137 -11.22 -6.06 4.16
N LYS A 138 -10.36 -6.81 3.48
CA LYS A 138 -10.44 -7.07 2.03
C LYS A 138 -10.58 -5.82 1.15
N ALA A 139 -10.02 -4.69 1.59
CA ALA A 139 -10.05 -3.44 0.85
C ALA A 139 -8.85 -3.36 -0.12
N PRO A 140 -9.06 -3.26 -1.44
CA PRO A 140 -7.97 -3.14 -2.40
C PRO A 140 -7.21 -1.83 -2.19
N PHE A 141 -5.89 -1.89 -2.35
CA PHE A 141 -5.09 -0.67 -2.35
C PHE A 141 -5.34 0.14 -3.64
N GLN A 142 -5.26 1.46 -3.53
CA GLN A 142 -5.26 2.33 -4.70
C GLN A 142 -4.01 2.07 -5.54
N ARG A 143 -4.11 2.21 -6.87
CA ARG A 143 -2.99 1.87 -7.75
C ARG A 143 -1.74 2.72 -7.48
N HIS A 144 -1.90 3.99 -7.09
CA HIS A 144 -0.80 4.89 -6.77
C HIS A 144 -0.08 4.54 -5.46
N ALA A 145 -0.71 3.73 -4.60
CA ALA A 145 -0.14 3.28 -3.33
C ALA A 145 0.81 2.07 -3.48
N VAL A 146 0.77 1.41 -4.64
CA VAL A 146 1.56 0.21 -4.95
C VAL A 146 2.79 0.63 -5.76
N PRO A 147 4.01 0.25 -5.36
CA PRO A 147 5.19 0.56 -6.16
C PRO A 147 5.06 -0.03 -7.56
N ASN A 148 4.97 0.86 -8.54
CA ASN A 148 4.95 0.50 -9.95
C ASN A 148 5.78 1.52 -10.72
N THR A 149 6.90 1.07 -11.28
CA THR A 149 7.88 1.93 -11.97
C THR A 149 7.55 2.12 -13.45
N GLY A 150 6.36 1.71 -13.90
CA GLY A 150 5.93 1.83 -15.29
C GLY A 150 6.61 0.85 -16.25
N THR A 151 7.27 -0.19 -15.73
CA THR A 151 7.88 -1.24 -16.55
C THR A 151 6.83 -2.16 -17.16
N GLN A 152 7.23 -2.93 -18.18
CA GLN A 152 6.40 -3.98 -18.77
C GLN A 152 6.03 -5.09 -17.75
N HIS A 153 6.82 -5.23 -16.68
CA HIS A 153 6.55 -6.21 -15.64
C HIS A 153 5.61 -5.61 -14.59
N ARG A 154 4.33 -5.96 -14.69
CA ARG A 154 3.30 -5.41 -13.78
C ARG A 154 3.41 -6.00 -12.38
N VAL A 155 3.29 -5.15 -11.37
CA VAL A 155 3.02 -5.58 -9.99
C VAL A 155 1.51 -5.74 -9.80
N SER A 156 1.10 -6.86 -9.20
CA SER A 156 -0.28 -7.12 -8.80
C SER A 156 -0.77 -6.05 -7.84
N ASN A 157 -2.06 -5.69 -7.93
CA ASN A 157 -2.66 -4.75 -6.99
C ASN A 157 -3.16 -5.54 -5.78
N PRO A 158 -2.58 -5.36 -4.58
CA PRO A 158 -2.92 -6.18 -3.43
C PRO A 158 -4.31 -5.83 -2.89
N THR A 159 -4.98 -6.85 -2.38
CA THR A 159 -6.23 -6.75 -1.62
C THR A 159 -6.03 -7.54 -0.32
N PRO A 160 -5.40 -6.94 0.70
CA PRO A 160 -5.06 -7.69 1.89
C PRO A 160 -6.29 -8.08 2.71
N ASN A 161 -6.23 -9.22 3.41
CA ASN A 161 -7.34 -9.65 4.27
C ASN A 161 -7.62 -8.64 5.39
N VAL A 162 -6.58 -8.15 6.07
CA VAL A 162 -6.69 -7.08 7.06
C VAL A 162 -5.57 -6.07 6.86
N THR A 163 -5.91 -4.79 6.84
CA THR A 163 -4.93 -3.69 6.91
C THR A 163 -5.25 -2.80 8.10
N SER A 164 -4.21 -2.42 8.86
CA SER A 164 -4.29 -1.38 9.88
C SER A 164 -3.48 -0.16 9.47
N GLY A 165 -4.10 1.00 9.60
CA GLY A 165 -3.54 2.32 9.31
C GLY A 165 -4.25 3.37 10.16
N TYR A 166 -4.28 4.61 9.68
CA TYR A 166 -4.94 5.71 10.37
C TYR A 166 -6.19 6.18 9.65
N ASP A 167 -7.18 6.57 10.44
CA ASP A 167 -8.29 7.36 9.94
C ASP A 167 -7.84 8.82 9.75
N LEU A 168 -8.42 9.53 8.79
CA LEU A 168 -8.17 10.96 8.62
C LEU A 168 -8.52 11.76 9.88
N GLY A 169 -9.43 11.28 10.73
CA GLY A 169 -9.73 11.83 12.05
C GLY A 169 -8.52 11.95 12.97
N ALA A 170 -7.46 11.18 12.75
CA ALA A 170 -6.22 11.24 13.54
C ALA A 170 -5.37 12.50 13.28
N PHE A 171 -5.71 13.31 12.29
CA PHE A 171 -4.91 14.46 11.87
C PHE A 171 -5.66 15.79 12.05
N THR A 172 -4.93 16.87 12.34
CA THR A 172 -5.50 18.23 12.40
C THR A 172 -5.90 18.74 11.01
N ALA A 173 -6.70 19.81 10.93
CA ALA A 173 -7.07 20.40 9.64
C ALA A 173 -5.83 20.86 8.84
N ALA A 174 -4.82 21.41 9.50
CA ALA A 174 -3.57 21.83 8.86
C ALA A 174 -2.77 20.63 8.32
N GLN A 175 -2.68 19.55 9.11
CA GLN A 175 -2.06 18.29 8.68
C GLN A 175 -2.80 17.69 7.49
N LYS A 176 -4.14 17.65 7.49
CA LYS A 176 -4.95 17.18 6.35
C LYS A 176 -4.67 17.96 5.07
N MET A 177 -4.57 19.30 5.16
CA MET A 177 -4.20 20.13 4.01
C MET A 177 -2.79 19.80 3.50
N GLN A 178 -1.84 19.51 4.41
CA GLN A 178 -0.49 19.13 4.03
C GLN A 178 -0.44 17.74 3.35
N LEU A 179 -1.24 16.78 3.83
CA LEU A 179 -1.39 15.47 3.18
C LEU A 179 -1.91 15.63 1.75
N GLY A 180 -2.92 16.49 1.54
CA GLY A 180 -3.48 16.75 0.20
C GLY A 180 -2.51 17.41 -0.79
N LYS A 181 -1.46 18.09 -0.29
CA LYS A 181 -0.40 18.68 -1.13
C LYS A 181 0.68 17.67 -1.52
N THR A 182 0.81 16.58 -0.80
CA THR A 182 1.93 15.66 -0.99
C THR A 182 1.53 14.54 -1.96
N PRO A 183 2.17 14.42 -3.13
CA PRO A 183 1.87 13.36 -4.09
C PRO A 183 2.04 11.98 -3.43
N ASN A 184 1.12 11.06 -3.72
CA ASN A 184 1.14 9.68 -3.22
C ASN A 184 0.95 9.51 -1.69
N ILE A 185 0.51 10.56 -0.98
CA ILE A 185 0.11 10.48 0.44
C ILE A 185 -1.43 10.52 0.60
N SER A 186 -2.17 10.49 -0.51
CA SER A 186 -3.63 10.31 -0.51
C SER A 186 -4.07 8.98 0.14
N ALA A 187 -5.38 8.85 0.36
CA ALA A 187 -5.96 7.63 0.91
C ALA A 187 -5.50 6.38 0.14
N MET A 188 -5.01 5.40 0.88
CA MET A 188 -4.44 4.15 0.36
C MET A 188 -5.51 3.19 -0.16
N ASN A 189 -6.77 3.38 0.22
CA ASN A 189 -7.93 2.63 -0.26
C ASN A 189 -9.16 3.55 -0.36
N ASN A 190 -10.27 3.03 -0.89
CA ASN A 190 -11.53 3.77 -1.01
C ASN A 190 -12.19 4.10 0.34
N GLU A 191 -11.67 3.57 1.45
CA GLU A 191 -12.19 3.82 2.79
C GLU A 191 -11.50 4.99 3.48
N GLY A 192 -10.56 5.68 2.83
CA GLY A 192 -9.89 6.84 3.42
C GLY A 192 -8.77 6.49 4.40
N MET A 193 -8.24 5.25 4.38
CA MET A 193 -7.11 4.87 5.23
C MET A 193 -5.83 5.58 4.79
N CYS A 194 -5.06 6.11 5.75
CA CYS A 194 -3.75 6.71 5.51
C CYS A 194 -2.64 5.92 6.24
N PHE A 195 -1.44 5.94 5.67
CA PHE A 195 -0.22 5.34 6.24
C PHE A 195 -0.41 3.96 6.91
N PRO A 196 -0.71 2.88 6.15
CA PRO A 196 -0.77 1.55 6.71
C PRO A 196 0.56 1.19 7.39
N PHE A 197 0.50 0.45 8.50
CA PHE A 197 1.67 -0.11 9.20
C PHE A 197 1.60 -1.59 9.42
N PHE A 198 0.41 -2.18 9.31
CA PHE A 198 0.24 -3.59 9.61
C PHE A 198 -0.72 -4.21 8.61
N ILE A 199 -0.31 -5.34 8.04
CA ILE A 199 -1.04 -6.08 7.03
C ILE A 199 -1.04 -7.55 7.45
N LEU A 200 -2.22 -8.15 7.57
CA LEU A 200 -2.39 -9.58 7.77
C LEU A 200 -2.98 -10.20 6.51
N GLU A 201 -2.38 -11.31 6.09
CA GLU A 201 -2.83 -12.11 4.96
C GLU A 201 -2.97 -13.57 5.37
N PHE A 202 -4.18 -14.09 5.15
CA PHE A 202 -4.54 -15.47 5.44
C PHE A 202 -4.38 -16.30 4.19
N LYS A 203 -3.90 -17.52 4.36
CA LYS A 203 -3.79 -18.51 3.30
C LYS A 203 -4.39 -19.81 3.80
N GLY A 204 -5.16 -20.47 2.94
CA GLY A 204 -5.50 -21.88 3.14
C GLY A 204 -4.28 -22.77 3.01
N ASP A 205 -4.46 -24.07 3.25
CA ASP A 205 -3.41 -25.07 3.05
C ASP A 205 -3.00 -25.14 1.56
N GLY A 206 -1.84 -24.55 1.25
CA GLY A 206 -1.27 -24.50 -0.09
C GLY A 206 0.06 -23.75 -0.11
N PRO A 207 0.81 -23.78 -1.23
CA PRO A 207 2.06 -23.04 -1.34
C PRO A 207 1.81 -21.55 -1.12
N SER A 208 2.37 -20.98 -0.06
CA SER A 208 2.22 -19.57 0.28
C SER A 208 2.96 -18.69 -0.74
N SER A 209 2.27 -17.76 -1.38
CA SER A 209 2.90 -16.66 -2.12
C SER A 209 3.60 -15.71 -1.14
N ASN A 210 4.83 -15.28 -1.44
CA ASN A 210 5.55 -14.31 -0.62
C ASN A 210 4.95 -12.90 -0.82
N GLY A 211 4.79 -12.10 0.25
CA GLY A 211 4.57 -10.65 0.13
C GLY A 211 3.74 -9.86 1.11
N SER A 212 3.55 -10.37 2.32
CA SER A 212 2.71 -9.72 3.33
C SER A 212 3.50 -9.44 4.60
N LEU A 213 3.15 -8.39 5.35
CA LEU A 213 3.78 -8.10 6.66
C LEU A 213 3.53 -9.23 7.66
N VAL A 214 2.38 -9.89 7.62
CA VAL A 214 2.17 -11.21 8.22
C VAL A 214 1.48 -12.09 7.19
N ALA A 215 2.03 -13.26 6.93
CA ALA A 215 1.37 -14.31 6.15
C ALA A 215 1.13 -15.51 7.06
N MET A 216 -0.08 -16.04 7.09
CA MET A 216 -0.41 -17.15 7.98
C MET A 216 -1.36 -18.16 7.37
N ASN A 217 -1.17 -19.41 7.76
CA ASN A 217 -2.12 -20.51 7.54
C ASN A 217 -2.60 -21.04 8.90
N GLY A 218 -3.34 -22.15 8.92
CA GLY A 218 -3.86 -22.72 10.16
C GLY A 218 -2.78 -23.18 11.17
N THR A 219 -1.52 -23.27 10.76
CA THR A 219 -0.43 -23.88 11.55
C THR A 219 0.82 -23.01 11.71
N GLU A 220 1.06 -22.06 10.82
CA GLU A 220 2.25 -21.18 10.80
C GLU A 220 1.83 -19.72 10.59
N ALA A 221 2.44 -18.81 11.34
CA ALA A 221 2.48 -17.39 11.01
C ALA A 221 3.91 -16.95 10.72
N ARG A 222 4.10 -16.20 9.63
CA ARG A 222 5.36 -15.59 9.22
C ARG A 222 5.25 -14.08 9.33
N LEU A 223 6.08 -13.48 10.16
CA LEU A 223 6.20 -12.03 10.30
C LEU A 223 7.30 -11.52 9.38
N PHE A 224 6.94 -10.59 8.51
CA PHE A 224 7.82 -9.85 7.63
C PHE A 224 7.83 -8.37 8.03
N ILE A 225 8.96 -7.72 7.77
CA ILE A 225 9.08 -6.27 7.85
C ILE A 225 9.38 -5.74 6.46
N SER A 226 8.72 -4.63 6.09
CA SER A 226 9.04 -3.91 4.87
C SER A 226 9.54 -2.50 5.16
N TRP A 227 10.50 -2.03 4.37
CA TRP A 227 11.04 -0.69 4.48
C TRP A 227 11.51 -0.18 3.12
N LYS A 228 11.47 1.14 2.95
CA LYS A 228 12.05 1.81 1.78
C LYS A 228 13.45 2.29 2.15
N GLN A 229 14.42 1.99 1.31
CA GLN A 229 15.79 2.52 1.39
C GLN A 229 16.17 3.07 0.03
N GLN A 230 16.39 4.39 -0.05
CA GLN A 230 16.48 5.10 -1.34
C GLN A 230 15.23 4.78 -2.19
N ASP A 231 15.38 4.29 -3.41
CA ASP A 231 14.26 3.90 -4.28
C ASP A 231 13.95 2.39 -4.27
N LEU A 232 14.52 1.65 -3.30
CA LEU A 232 14.31 0.22 -3.14
C LEU A 232 13.30 -0.06 -2.04
N PHE A 233 12.32 -0.91 -2.33
CA PHE A 233 11.37 -1.47 -1.38
C PHE A 233 11.87 -2.85 -0.96
N ASN A 234 12.20 -3.00 0.32
CA ASN A 234 12.74 -4.24 0.86
C ASN A 234 11.68 -4.91 1.71
N VAL A 235 11.67 -6.24 1.69
CA VAL A 235 10.86 -7.09 2.56
C VAL A 235 11.76 -8.17 3.13
N GLN A 236 11.70 -8.44 4.43
CA GLN A 236 12.47 -9.52 5.06
C GLN A 236 11.61 -10.27 6.07
N ASN A 237 11.67 -11.61 6.06
CA ASN A 237 11.10 -12.41 7.13
C ASN A 237 11.96 -12.26 8.39
N VAL A 238 11.34 -11.83 9.49
CA VAL A 238 12.03 -11.59 10.77
C VAL A 238 11.69 -12.64 11.82
N ARG A 239 10.55 -13.34 11.67
CA ARG A 239 10.14 -14.39 12.61
C ARG A 239 9.12 -15.33 11.94
N SER A 240 9.10 -16.58 12.41
CA SER A 240 8.03 -17.55 12.14
C SER A 240 7.56 -18.13 13.47
N PHE A 241 6.27 -18.45 13.56
CA PHE A 241 5.61 -18.98 14.75
C PHE A 241 4.81 -20.22 14.35
N ALA A 242 4.98 -21.31 15.10
CA ALA A 242 4.10 -22.48 14.98
C ALA A 242 2.84 -22.23 15.83
N LEU A 243 1.69 -22.01 15.21
CA LEU A 243 0.49 -21.51 15.88
C LEU A 243 -0.19 -22.54 16.79
N GLN A 244 0.13 -23.83 16.60
CA GLN A 244 -0.38 -24.92 17.44
C GLN A 244 0.45 -25.13 18.71
N GLU A 245 1.63 -24.50 18.79
CA GLU A 245 2.46 -24.50 20.01
C GLU A 245 2.06 -23.32 20.90
N PRO A 246 1.59 -23.54 22.15
CA PRO A 246 1.07 -22.48 23.00
C PRO A 246 2.01 -21.30 23.19
N ASP A 247 3.30 -21.56 23.44
CA ASP A 247 4.30 -20.52 23.65
C ASP A 247 4.51 -19.66 22.39
N HIS A 248 4.50 -20.28 21.21
CA HIS A 248 4.63 -19.57 19.94
C HIS A 248 3.36 -18.77 19.60
N PHE A 249 2.16 -19.28 19.88
CA PHE A 249 0.92 -18.53 19.69
C PHE A 249 0.86 -17.31 20.61
N ILE A 250 1.23 -17.49 21.88
CA ILE A 250 1.36 -16.42 22.87
C ILE A 250 2.38 -15.38 22.39
N GLU A 251 3.56 -15.82 21.91
CA GLU A 251 4.58 -14.93 21.38
C GLU A 251 4.07 -14.19 20.13
N PHE A 252 3.42 -14.86 19.19
CA PHE A 252 2.85 -14.22 18.00
C PHE A 252 1.82 -13.14 18.38
N ARG A 253 0.87 -13.45 19.28
CA ARG A 253 -0.10 -12.48 19.79
C ARG A 253 0.61 -11.32 20.50
N LYS A 254 1.74 -11.59 21.16
CA LYS A 254 2.62 -10.55 21.72
C LYS A 254 3.07 -9.58 20.62
N TYR A 255 3.68 -10.06 19.56
CA TYR A 255 4.15 -9.21 18.46
C TYR A 255 3.02 -8.40 17.82
N VAL A 256 1.90 -9.06 17.47
CA VAL A 256 0.77 -8.39 16.80
C VAL A 256 0.30 -7.19 17.59
N ARG A 257 0.03 -7.33 18.89
CA ARG A 257 -0.47 -6.15 19.63
C ARG A 257 0.61 -5.09 19.86
N ASN A 258 1.91 -5.45 19.81
CA ASN A 258 2.98 -4.51 20.09
C ASN A 258 3.15 -3.61 18.87
N ILE A 259 2.91 -4.17 17.68
CA ILE A 259 2.80 -3.44 16.42
C ILE A 259 1.58 -2.51 16.46
N ILE A 260 0.42 -2.99 16.93
CA ILE A 260 -0.79 -2.14 17.06
C ILE A 260 -0.56 -0.97 18.03
N ASP A 261 0.03 -1.21 19.19
CA ASP A 261 0.30 -0.18 20.19
C ASP A 261 1.37 0.81 19.68
N TRP A 262 2.45 0.32 19.06
CA TRP A 262 3.43 1.18 18.38
C TRP A 262 2.78 2.05 17.29
N GLY A 263 1.86 1.47 16.52
CA GLY A 263 1.08 2.17 15.51
C GLY A 263 0.22 3.27 16.11
N ARG A 264 -0.48 2.99 17.21
CA ARG A 264 -1.34 3.94 17.92
C ARG A 264 -0.56 5.12 18.51
N ASP A 265 0.62 4.84 19.05
CA ASP A 265 1.36 5.82 19.86
C ASP A 265 2.54 6.41 19.08
N GLU A 266 3.74 5.84 19.27
CA GLU A 266 5.02 6.40 18.80
C GLU A 266 5.01 6.69 17.30
N ARG A 267 4.44 5.79 16.49
CA ARG A 267 4.39 5.98 15.03
C ARG A 267 3.49 7.13 14.64
N LEU A 268 2.28 7.19 15.20
CA LEU A 268 1.32 8.25 14.89
C LEU A 268 1.88 9.62 15.28
N GLN A 269 2.45 9.72 16.48
CA GLN A 269 3.08 10.95 16.98
C GLN A 269 4.24 11.38 16.07
N SER A 270 5.07 10.43 15.62
CA SER A 270 6.18 10.72 14.70
C SER A 270 5.69 11.26 13.35
N ILE A 271 4.60 10.71 12.81
CA ILE A 271 4.01 11.20 11.55
C ILE A 271 3.42 12.60 11.75
N GLN A 272 2.68 12.83 12.84
CA GLN A 272 2.10 14.14 13.15
C GLN A 272 3.21 15.20 13.29
N ALA A 273 4.27 14.92 14.04
CA ALA A 273 5.41 15.81 14.20
C ALA A 273 6.14 16.12 12.88
N ALA A 274 6.29 15.11 12.01
CA ALA A 274 6.87 15.31 10.68
C ALA A 274 5.99 16.23 9.81
N LEU A 275 4.67 16.06 9.85
CA LEU A 275 3.73 16.95 9.13
C LEU A 275 3.78 18.37 9.69
N ASP A 276 3.85 18.54 10.99
CA ASP A 276 3.94 19.85 11.63
C ASP A 276 5.24 20.58 11.21
N THR A 277 6.35 19.85 11.15
CA THR A 277 7.64 20.38 10.64
C THR A 277 7.51 20.87 9.20
N LEU A 278 6.90 20.08 8.31
CA LEU A 278 6.68 20.47 6.90
C LEU A 278 5.80 21.71 6.77
N ILE A 279 4.78 21.84 7.63
CA ILE A 279 3.90 23.01 7.64
C ILE A 279 4.67 24.25 8.09
N GLU A 280 5.50 24.14 9.14
CA GLU A 280 6.34 25.24 9.62
C GLU A 280 7.37 25.70 8.59
N GLU A 281 8.03 24.77 7.92
CA GLU A 281 8.96 25.07 6.83
C GLU A 281 8.25 25.82 5.69
N GLY A 282 7.07 25.36 5.27
CA GLY A 282 6.24 26.05 4.27
C GLY A 282 5.90 27.49 4.69
N ARG A 283 5.58 27.73 5.96
CA ARG A 283 5.32 29.09 6.50
C ARG A 283 6.57 29.96 6.49
N LYS A 284 7.74 29.43 6.86
CA LYS A 284 9.01 30.16 6.85
C LYS A 284 9.40 30.59 5.43
N VAL A 285 9.25 29.69 4.46
CA VAL A 285 9.50 29.99 3.05
C VAL A 285 8.57 31.09 2.56
N PHE A 286 7.26 30.98 2.84
CA PHE A 286 6.29 32.02 2.46
C PHE A 286 6.60 33.38 3.11
N SER A 287 6.96 33.40 4.39
CA SER A 287 7.36 34.63 5.09
C SER A 287 8.64 35.25 4.50
N CYS A 288 9.61 34.44 4.06
CA CYS A 288 10.81 34.91 3.38
C CYS A 288 10.46 35.57 2.04
N TYR A 289 9.63 34.93 1.23
CA TYR A 289 9.15 35.51 -0.03
C TYR A 289 8.40 36.81 0.19
N GLN A 290 7.49 36.88 1.17
CA GLN A 290 6.74 38.11 1.44
C GLN A 290 7.67 39.27 1.82
N ARG A 291 8.68 39.04 2.68
CA ARG A 291 9.67 40.06 3.02
C ARG A 291 10.49 40.52 1.80
N ILE A 292 10.84 39.61 0.89
CA ILE A 292 11.55 39.96 -0.34
C ILE A 292 10.66 40.83 -1.23
N PHE A 293 9.39 40.44 -1.43
CA PHE A 293 8.42 41.21 -2.20
C PHE A 293 8.20 42.62 -1.63
N ASP A 294 7.94 42.73 -0.33
CA ASP A 294 7.75 44.02 0.36
C ASP A 294 9.01 44.92 0.25
N GLN A 295 10.22 44.35 0.30
CA GLN A 295 11.47 45.12 0.13
C GLN A 295 11.69 45.61 -1.30
N THR A 296 11.29 44.83 -2.31
CA THR A 296 11.32 45.27 -3.72
C THR A 296 10.31 46.37 -4.00
N GLU A 297 9.12 46.31 -3.40
CA GLU A 297 8.09 47.33 -3.57
C GLU A 297 8.49 48.67 -2.92
N ILE A 298 9.09 48.63 -1.73
CA ILE A 298 9.65 49.83 -1.06
C ILE A 298 10.82 50.45 -1.85
N LYS A 299 11.66 49.65 -2.52
CA LYS A 299 12.75 50.18 -3.36
C LYS A 299 12.25 50.84 -4.63
N ASN A 300 11.18 50.31 -5.24
CA ASN A 300 10.60 50.89 -6.45
C ASN A 300 9.88 52.21 -6.15
N MET A 301 9.23 52.35 -5.00
CA MET A 301 8.63 53.63 -4.59
C MET A 301 9.65 54.73 -4.29
N ARG A 302 10.88 54.39 -3.88
CA ARG A 302 11.94 55.40 -3.61
C ARG A 302 12.66 55.91 -4.87
N HIS A 303 12.51 55.24 -6.01
CA HIS A 303 13.12 55.69 -7.26
C HIS A 303 12.26 56.69 -8.04
N ASP A 304 10.95 56.72 -7.81
CA ASP A 304 10.04 57.62 -8.52
C ASP A 304 10.01 59.05 -7.93
N ASP A 305 10.47 59.25 -6.69
CA ASP A 305 10.57 60.57 -6.06
C ASP A 305 11.88 61.33 -6.39
N ALA A 306 12.80 60.72 -7.15
CA ALA A 306 14.09 61.31 -7.54
C ALA A 306 14.13 61.83 -8.99
N ALA A 307 13.03 61.75 -9.74
CA ALA A 307 12.90 62.39 -11.04
C ALA A 307 12.37 63.82 -10.86
N GLY A 308 13.32 64.75 -10.72
CA GLY A 308 13.08 66.16 -10.50
C GLY A 308 12.07 66.79 -11.47
N ILE A 309 11.28 67.69 -10.86
CA ILE A 309 10.52 68.77 -11.47
C ILE A 309 11.33 69.38 -12.64
N LYS A 310 10.87 69.15 -13.87
CA LYS A 310 11.24 69.98 -15.03
C LYS A 310 10.09 70.94 -15.30
N GLU A 311 10.43 72.22 -15.32
CA GLU A 311 9.55 73.33 -15.73
C GLU A 311 8.89 73.07 -17.10
N PRO A 312 7.68 73.61 -17.34
CA PRO A 312 7.01 73.48 -18.62
C PRO A 312 7.51 74.54 -19.60
N THR A 313 8.23 74.11 -20.62
CA THR A 313 8.54 74.92 -21.81
C THR A 313 7.26 75.15 -22.62
N GLN A 314 6.89 76.43 -22.77
CA GLN A 314 5.80 76.90 -23.62
C GLN A 314 6.11 76.70 -25.11
N ILE A 315 5.16 76.16 -25.89
CA ILE A 315 5.10 76.28 -27.36
C ILE A 315 3.62 76.43 -27.80
N PRO A 316 3.32 77.19 -28.88
CA PRO A 316 2.11 78.01 -29.01
C PRO A 316 0.91 77.41 -29.78
N LYS A 317 -0.23 78.10 -29.61
CA LYS A 317 -1.48 78.12 -30.42
C LYS A 317 -1.15 78.33 -31.93
N ASP A 318 -1.82 77.86 -32.97
CA ASP A 318 -3.21 77.45 -33.30
C ASP A 318 -3.19 76.90 -34.78
N PRO A 319 -4.29 76.80 -35.58
CA PRO A 319 -5.54 76.02 -35.53
C PRO A 319 -5.71 75.05 -36.75
N THR A 320 -6.90 74.43 -36.85
CA THR A 320 -7.53 73.73 -38.01
C THR A 320 -7.13 72.25 -38.19
N THR A 321 -8.01 71.24 -38.37
CA THR A 321 -9.39 71.17 -38.87
C THR A 321 -10.07 69.88 -38.35
N ARG A 322 -11.36 69.96 -37.99
CA ARG A 322 -12.32 68.83 -37.78
C ARG A 322 -12.91 68.39 -39.16
N PRO A 323 -13.85 67.42 -39.33
CA PRO A 323 -14.50 66.50 -38.37
C PRO A 323 -14.79 65.06 -38.89
N ASN A 324 -15.52 64.30 -38.05
CA ASN A 324 -16.51 63.24 -38.36
C ASN A 324 -15.97 61.82 -38.63
N ARG A 325 -16.59 60.71 -38.19
CA ARG A 325 -18.02 60.43 -37.92
C ARG A 325 -18.20 59.07 -37.19
N LYS A 326 -19.26 58.97 -36.37
CA LYS A 326 -20.15 57.80 -36.04
C LYS A 326 -19.55 56.61 -35.25
N SER A 327 -20.05 56.28 -34.05
CA SER A 327 -21.38 55.71 -33.68
C SER A 327 -21.58 54.33 -34.31
N THR A 328 -21.65 53.23 -33.54
CA THR A 328 -22.89 52.66 -32.94
C THR A 328 -22.57 51.70 -31.76
N SER A 329 -23.20 51.82 -30.58
CA SER A 329 -24.38 51.07 -30.06
C SER A 329 -24.17 49.54 -29.96
N SER A 330 -24.02 48.91 -28.80
CA SER A 330 -25.03 48.53 -27.77
C SER A 330 -26.17 47.61 -28.24
N LEU A 331 -26.30 46.43 -27.61
CA LEU A 331 -27.50 45.70 -27.10
C LEU A 331 -27.19 44.18 -27.08
N VAL A 332 -27.22 43.42 -25.97
CA VAL A 332 -28.26 43.09 -24.95
C VAL A 332 -28.92 41.71 -25.19
N ARG A 333 -29.18 41.03 -24.04
CA ARG A 333 -30.08 39.86 -23.74
C ARG A 333 -29.52 38.45 -24.02
N ARG A 334 -29.34 37.61 -22.97
CA ARG A 334 -30.28 36.93 -22.03
C ARG A 334 -30.82 35.61 -22.60
N GLY A 335 -30.54 34.52 -21.87
CA GLY A 335 -31.56 33.57 -21.41
C GLY A 335 -31.72 32.28 -22.20
N ALA A 336 -31.22 31.19 -21.61
CA ALA A 336 -31.99 29.98 -21.33
C ALA A 336 -31.33 29.28 -20.12
#